data_AF-A0A7T8B9W5-F1
#
_entry.id   AF-A0A7T8B9W5-F1
#
_cell.length_a   1.000
_cell.length_b   1.000
_cell.length_c   1.000
_cell.angle_alpha   90.00
_cell.angle_beta   90.00
_cell.angle_gamma   90.00
#
_symmetry.space_group_name_H-M   'P 1'
#
loop_
_entity.id
_entity.type
_entity.pdbx_description
1 polymer ?
#
loop_
_entity_poly.entity_id
_entity_poly.type
_entity_poly.pdbx_seq_one_letter_code
_entity_poly.pdbx_strand_id
1 'polypeptide(L)'
;MRQYAFIILCICLAQNGYAQNNQPHKLDIKAYLNDVEIAGPVYDNGTKSNIYDNYSNAYVGLVNIFDLLGAEAVIDGNTIKINSQKLGNFVITYDGPDAIVFNPRPSPFPSTRNSIIIIDDEFYIRINLVRYIVSGYTVENDKKVTLYTRDYERHDLPELNIKAYLNDTQITGSVYKNIFGPPVQGLNYLSSFVNLVNIFSALESETKVNGNTVEIIGPNIGKIKIIYENQTNIIIDYISEELELNPPFTNNTVVIIDDEYYITISMVRYLIDGALAQDEEKVTLYTSDYERLDIPLTLYDCYLALDALLNNETKDDIKKSTVNDLIEYHMGLGMWIRNNWIRQTNHRITKLLFDNGLRHPDDMSQLIIIGYHYYLNHIDKSIEELIHER
;
A
#
# COMPACT_ATOMS: atom_id res chain seq x y z
N MET A 1 20.45 30.84 -6.91
CA MET A 1 20.98 29.92 -7.94
C MET A 1 21.91 28.91 -7.29
N ARG A 2 21.43 27.71 -6.98
CA ARG A 2 22.30 26.59 -6.57
C ARG A 2 22.65 25.81 -7.83
N GLN A 3 23.92 25.82 -8.24
CA GLN A 3 24.43 24.96 -9.30
C GLN A 3 24.44 23.53 -8.77
N TYR A 4 23.60 22.67 -9.33
CA TYR A 4 23.66 21.23 -9.05
C TYR A 4 24.78 20.62 -9.89
N ALA A 5 25.79 20.07 -9.23
CA ALA A 5 26.85 19.30 -9.87
C ALA A 5 26.28 17.99 -10.44
N PHE A 6 26.57 17.70 -11.70
CA PHE A 6 26.28 16.42 -12.33
C PHE A 6 27.19 15.35 -11.70
N ILE A 7 26.63 14.45 -10.89
CA ILE A 7 27.34 13.24 -10.43
C ILE A 7 27.12 12.15 -11.47
N ILE A 8 28.20 11.73 -12.14
CA ILE A 8 28.21 10.61 -13.08
C ILE A 8 28.58 9.35 -12.30
N LEU A 9 27.64 8.42 -12.16
CA LEU A 9 27.90 7.09 -11.58
C LEU A 9 27.68 6.03 -12.66
N CYS A 10 28.76 5.55 -13.26
CA CYS A 10 28.73 4.42 -14.19
C CYS A 10 28.65 3.11 -13.39
N ILE A 11 27.61 2.31 -13.62
CA ILE A 11 27.59 0.91 -13.20
C ILE A 11 27.30 0.06 -14.43
N CYS A 12 28.30 -0.73 -14.80
CA CYS A 12 28.25 -1.67 -15.91
C CYS A 12 28.29 -3.11 -15.40
N LEU A 13 27.69 -4.00 -16.21
CA LEU A 13 27.79 -5.46 -16.28
C LEU A 13 26.90 -6.31 -15.35
N ALA A 14 25.85 -6.87 -15.95
CA ALA A 14 25.60 -8.31 -15.87
C ALA A 14 24.78 -8.79 -17.08
N GLN A 15 25.48 -9.33 -18.09
CA GLN A 15 24.90 -10.16 -19.15
C GLN A 15 24.42 -11.47 -18.52
N ASN A 16 23.12 -11.64 -18.33
CA ASN A 16 22.54 -12.94 -17.99
C ASN A 16 21.12 -13.05 -18.57
N GLY A 17 20.98 -13.88 -19.61
CA GLY A 17 19.93 -14.90 -19.71
C GLY A 17 18.47 -14.50 -19.95
N TYR A 18 18.12 -13.25 -20.26
CA TYR A 18 16.75 -12.98 -20.74
C TYR A 18 16.58 -13.53 -22.15
N ALA A 19 15.60 -14.42 -22.33
CA ALA A 19 15.29 -15.04 -23.60
C ALA A 19 15.00 -13.97 -24.67
N GLN A 20 15.88 -13.85 -25.66
CA GLN A 20 15.81 -12.86 -26.76
C GLN A 20 14.59 -13.00 -27.69
N ASN A 21 13.59 -13.82 -27.34
CA ASN A 21 12.52 -14.22 -28.27
C ASN A 21 11.11 -13.75 -27.89
N ASN A 22 10.94 -13.04 -26.78
CA ASN A 22 9.61 -12.52 -26.43
C ASN A 22 9.43 -11.11 -27.01
N GLN A 23 9.00 -11.06 -28.27
CA GLN A 23 8.56 -9.83 -28.91
C GLN A 23 7.35 -9.24 -28.14
N PRO A 24 7.37 -7.96 -27.77
CA PRO A 24 6.24 -7.28 -27.16
C PRO A 24 4.97 -7.43 -28.00
N HIS A 25 3.84 -7.69 -27.36
CA HIS A 25 2.54 -7.79 -28.02
C HIS A 25 1.74 -6.51 -27.81
N LYS A 26 1.08 -6.04 -28.87
CA LYS A 26 0.14 -4.93 -28.77
C LYS A 26 -1.07 -5.36 -27.95
N LEU A 27 -1.40 -4.58 -26.93
CA LEU A 27 -2.56 -4.75 -26.07
C LEU A 27 -3.76 -3.99 -26.63
N ASP A 28 -4.97 -4.55 -26.47
CA ASP A 28 -6.24 -3.88 -26.78
C ASP A 28 -6.74 -3.05 -25.58
N ILE A 29 -5.88 -2.13 -25.13
CA ILE A 29 -6.17 -1.22 -24.02
C ILE A 29 -5.77 0.20 -24.38
N LYS A 30 -6.30 1.16 -23.62
CA LYS A 30 -5.93 2.57 -23.71
C LYS A 30 -5.11 3.00 -22.49
N ALA A 31 -4.11 3.84 -22.72
CA ALA A 31 -3.34 4.48 -21.67
C ALA A 31 -3.72 5.95 -21.53
N TYR A 32 -3.74 6.45 -20.29
CA TYR A 32 -4.07 7.83 -19.98
C TYR A 32 -3.03 8.41 -19.01
N LEU A 33 -2.78 9.71 -19.11
CA LEU A 33 -2.06 10.51 -18.13
C LEU A 33 -3.00 11.63 -17.65
N ASN A 34 -3.32 11.68 -16.37
CA ASN A 34 -4.18 12.75 -15.81
C ASN A 34 -5.53 12.88 -16.57
N ASP A 35 -6.14 11.72 -16.88
CA ASP A 35 -7.35 11.57 -17.69
C ASP A 35 -7.26 12.00 -19.17
N VAL A 36 -6.06 12.37 -19.64
CA VAL A 36 -5.79 12.62 -21.06
C VAL A 36 -5.23 11.36 -21.71
N GLU A 37 -5.84 10.91 -22.82
CA GLU A 37 -5.39 9.72 -23.55
C GLU A 37 -3.96 9.92 -24.07
N ILE A 38 -3.07 8.98 -23.74
CA ILE A 38 -1.72 8.92 -24.29
C ILE A 38 -1.86 8.33 -25.70
N ALA A 39 -1.46 9.11 -26.70
CA ALA A 39 -1.52 8.66 -28.09
C ALA A 39 -0.65 7.42 -28.33
N GLY A 40 -1.10 6.57 -29.25
CA GLY A 40 -0.34 5.40 -29.73
C GLY A 40 -0.74 4.07 -29.09
N PRO A 41 -0.13 2.97 -29.57
CA PRO A 41 -0.37 1.64 -29.04
C PRO A 41 0.22 1.45 -27.63
N VAL A 42 -0.36 0.49 -26.90
CA VAL A 42 0.17 0.00 -25.62
C VAL A 42 0.71 -1.41 -25.84
N TYR A 43 1.89 -1.72 -25.30
CA TYR A 43 2.52 -3.03 -25.46
C TYR A 43 2.73 -3.75 -24.12
N ASP A 44 2.70 -5.08 -24.11
CA ASP A 44 3.10 -5.87 -22.95
C ASP A 44 4.64 -6.03 -22.87
N ASN A 45 5.11 -6.79 -21.88
CA ASN A 45 6.53 -7.12 -21.72
C ASN A 45 6.94 -8.45 -22.38
N GLY A 46 6.07 -9.05 -23.19
CA GLY A 46 6.27 -10.33 -23.85
C GLY A 46 6.29 -11.55 -22.92
N THR A 47 6.18 -11.39 -21.59
CA THR A 47 6.12 -12.54 -20.66
C THR A 47 4.67 -12.93 -20.44
N LYS A 48 4.19 -13.96 -21.16
CA LYS A 48 2.84 -14.54 -21.01
C LYS A 48 2.49 -15.09 -19.62
N SER A 49 3.35 -14.96 -18.60
CA SER A 49 3.36 -15.84 -17.44
C SER A 49 3.00 -15.20 -16.09
N ASN A 50 2.40 -14.01 -16.02
CA ASN A 50 1.92 -13.53 -14.73
C ASN A 50 0.43 -13.18 -14.78
N ILE A 51 -0.36 -14.18 -14.37
CA ILE A 51 -1.81 -14.20 -14.14
C ILE A 51 -2.26 -13.18 -13.06
N TYR A 52 -1.36 -12.29 -12.65
CA TYR A 52 -1.62 -11.11 -11.80
C TYR A 52 -1.46 -9.82 -12.63
N ASP A 53 -1.96 -9.86 -13.87
CA ASP A 53 -1.81 -8.87 -14.96
C ASP A 53 -2.24 -7.45 -14.56
N ASN A 54 -1.38 -6.74 -13.83
CA ASN A 54 -1.44 -5.29 -13.73
C ASN A 54 -0.72 -4.69 -14.96
N TYR A 55 -1.43 -3.88 -15.75
CA TYR A 55 -0.92 -3.05 -16.84
C TYR A 55 0.21 -2.09 -16.41
N SER A 56 0.53 -2.01 -15.13
CA SER A 56 1.68 -1.31 -14.58
C SER A 56 3.01 -1.65 -15.28
N ASN A 57 3.13 -2.85 -15.86
CA ASN A 57 4.31 -3.28 -16.63
C ASN A 57 4.18 -3.10 -18.16
N ALA A 58 3.07 -2.56 -18.65
CA ALA A 58 2.90 -2.24 -20.05
C ALA A 58 3.77 -1.05 -20.47
N TYR A 59 4.01 -0.93 -21.77
CA TYR A 59 4.80 0.14 -22.40
C TYR A 59 3.90 1.06 -23.21
N VAL A 60 4.25 2.33 -23.16
CA VAL A 60 3.50 3.47 -23.70
C VAL A 60 4.48 4.41 -24.39
N GLY A 61 4.03 5.12 -25.43
CA GLY A 61 4.89 5.99 -26.23
C GLY A 61 5.59 7.04 -25.37
N LEU A 62 6.92 7.05 -25.38
CA LEU A 62 7.75 7.88 -24.51
C LEU A 62 7.53 9.37 -24.79
N VAL A 63 7.59 9.76 -26.07
CA VAL A 63 7.42 11.16 -26.50
C VAL A 63 6.04 11.67 -26.11
N ASN A 64 4.99 10.89 -26.41
CA ASN A 64 3.60 11.25 -26.11
C ASN A 64 3.38 11.53 -24.61
N ILE A 65 4.01 10.75 -23.73
CA ILE A 65 3.93 10.99 -22.29
C ILE A 65 4.64 12.28 -21.88
N PHE A 66 5.85 12.52 -22.37
CA PHE A 66 6.60 13.70 -21.97
C PHE A 66 5.99 14.98 -22.52
N ASP A 67 5.41 14.94 -23.74
CA ASP A 67 4.62 16.05 -24.29
C ASP A 67 3.44 16.41 -23.37
N LEU A 68 2.68 15.39 -22.91
CA LEU A 68 1.58 15.60 -21.96
C LEU A 68 2.04 16.12 -20.59
N LEU A 69 3.29 15.84 -20.19
CA LEU A 69 3.90 16.38 -18.97
C LEU A 69 4.47 17.79 -19.16
N GLY A 70 4.34 18.38 -20.35
CA GLY A 70 4.96 19.65 -20.70
C GLY A 70 6.49 19.59 -20.67
N ALA A 71 7.05 18.43 -21.04
CA ALA A 71 8.48 18.17 -21.09
C ALA A 71 8.90 17.96 -22.55
N GLU A 72 10.00 18.58 -22.96
CA GLU A 72 10.57 18.39 -24.29
C GLU A 72 11.52 17.19 -24.26
N ALA A 73 11.19 16.14 -25.03
CA ALA A 73 12.05 14.97 -25.20
C ALA A 73 12.80 15.05 -26.54
N VAL A 74 14.12 15.17 -26.48
CA VAL A 74 15.01 15.19 -27.66
C VAL A 74 15.77 13.87 -27.73
N ILE A 75 15.57 13.12 -28.81
CA ILE A 75 16.26 11.87 -29.08
C ILE A 75 17.53 12.18 -29.90
N ASP A 76 18.67 11.71 -29.41
CA ASP A 76 20.01 11.93 -29.99
C ASP A 76 20.78 10.61 -29.94
N GLY A 77 20.64 9.81 -31.00
CA GLY A 77 21.18 8.46 -31.09
C GLY A 77 20.57 7.54 -30.02
N ASN A 78 21.40 7.09 -29.10
CA ASN A 78 20.98 6.19 -28.02
C ASN A 78 20.60 6.94 -26.73
N THR A 79 20.52 8.27 -26.79
CA THR A 79 20.26 9.12 -25.64
C THR A 79 18.99 9.92 -25.84
N ILE A 80 18.16 9.98 -24.80
CA ILE A 80 16.93 10.77 -24.73
C ILE A 80 17.14 11.84 -23.66
N LYS A 81 17.21 13.10 -24.09
CA LYS A 81 17.33 14.25 -23.20
C LYS A 81 15.94 14.80 -22.96
N ILE A 82 15.53 14.89 -21.71
CA ILE A 82 14.20 15.36 -21.34
C ILE A 82 14.35 16.61 -20.51
N ASN A 83 13.76 17.70 -21.00
CA ASN A 83 13.79 19.01 -20.35
C ASN A 83 12.38 19.35 -19.85
N SER A 84 12.22 19.50 -18.54
CA SER A 84 10.95 19.86 -17.93
C SER A 84 11.16 20.89 -16.83
N GLN A 85 10.40 21.98 -16.86
CA GLN A 85 10.38 22.92 -15.75
C GLN A 85 9.85 22.27 -14.46
N LYS A 86 8.91 21.33 -14.60
CA LYS A 86 8.22 20.67 -13.50
C LYS A 86 9.00 19.45 -12.96
N LEU A 87 9.51 18.60 -13.85
CA LEU A 87 10.19 17.35 -13.47
C LEU A 87 11.71 17.53 -13.31
N GLY A 88 12.26 18.67 -13.75
CA GLY A 88 13.69 18.86 -13.92
C GLY A 88 14.19 18.26 -15.24
N ASN A 89 15.50 18.35 -15.44
CA ASN A 89 16.15 17.80 -16.64
C ASN A 89 16.74 16.42 -16.33
N PHE A 90 16.51 15.46 -17.21
CA PHE A 90 17.04 14.11 -17.07
C PHE A 90 17.48 13.56 -18.43
N VAL A 91 18.39 12.61 -18.37
CA VAL A 91 18.98 11.98 -19.55
C VAL A 91 18.80 10.48 -19.40
N ILE A 92 18.20 9.87 -20.41
CA ILE A 92 18.06 8.43 -20.47
C ILE A 92 19.00 7.93 -21.56
N THR A 93 19.95 7.06 -21.20
CA THR A 93 20.85 6.46 -22.18
C THR A 93 20.52 4.99 -22.31
N TYR A 94 20.20 4.57 -23.53
CA TYR A 94 19.88 3.20 -23.88
C TYR A 94 21.12 2.53 -24.48
N ASP A 95 21.59 1.42 -23.92
CA ASP A 95 22.76 0.68 -24.43
C ASP A 95 22.38 -0.79 -24.69
N GLY A 96 21.39 -0.98 -25.59
CA GLY A 96 20.77 -2.29 -25.80
C GLY A 96 19.67 -2.59 -24.78
N PRO A 97 19.26 -3.86 -24.55
CA PRO A 97 18.08 -4.21 -23.72
C PRO A 97 18.15 -3.65 -22.28
N ASP A 98 19.34 -3.26 -21.82
CA ASP A 98 19.54 -2.55 -20.58
C ASP A 98 19.48 -1.02 -20.81
N ALA A 99 18.31 -0.43 -20.56
CA ALA A 99 18.16 1.02 -20.48
C ALA A 99 18.73 1.53 -19.14
N ILE A 100 19.66 2.49 -19.19
CA ILE A 100 20.18 3.17 -18.01
C ILE A 100 19.50 4.53 -17.90
N VAL A 101 18.61 4.66 -16.91
CA VAL A 101 17.97 5.94 -16.58
C VAL A 101 18.87 6.69 -15.61
N PHE A 102 19.43 7.83 -16.02
CA PHE A 102 20.15 8.71 -15.10
C PHE A 102 19.18 9.73 -14.52
N ASN A 103 18.93 9.60 -13.20
CA ASN A 103 18.25 10.63 -12.42
C ASN A 103 19.24 11.21 -11.39
N PRO A 104 19.39 12.55 -11.29
CA PRO A 104 20.22 13.17 -10.26
C PRO A 104 19.70 13.00 -8.82
N ARG A 105 18.52 12.41 -8.60
CA ARG A 105 18.02 12.12 -7.25
C ARG A 105 18.53 10.76 -6.74
N PRO A 106 19.22 10.71 -5.58
CA PRO A 106 19.68 9.47 -4.96
C PRO A 106 18.49 8.74 -4.33
N SER A 107 17.66 8.11 -5.16
CA SER A 107 16.65 7.16 -4.71
C SER A 107 17.00 5.79 -5.26
N PRO A 108 16.92 4.71 -4.46
CA PRO A 108 17.08 3.36 -4.96
C PRO A 108 15.89 3.02 -5.87
N PHE A 109 15.96 3.42 -7.13
CA PHE A 109 14.98 2.95 -8.11
C PHE A 109 15.19 1.45 -8.32
N PRO A 110 14.11 0.65 -8.40
CA PRO A 110 14.21 -0.75 -8.79
C PRO A 110 14.95 -0.84 -10.13
N SER A 111 15.70 -1.92 -10.34
CA SER A 111 16.56 -2.05 -11.52
C SER A 111 15.79 -1.75 -12.81
N THR A 112 16.32 -0.82 -13.62
CA THR A 112 15.64 -0.29 -14.82
C THR A 112 15.70 -1.22 -16.02
N ARG A 113 16.10 -2.49 -15.82
CA ARG A 113 16.22 -3.47 -16.92
C ARG A 113 14.89 -3.59 -17.67
N ASN A 114 14.96 -3.51 -19.00
CA ASN A 114 13.80 -3.55 -19.88
C ASN A 114 12.73 -2.49 -19.55
N SER A 115 13.11 -1.30 -19.07
CA SER A 115 12.12 -0.23 -18.84
C SER A 115 11.80 0.58 -20.09
N ILE A 116 12.62 0.44 -21.13
CA ILE A 116 12.43 1.08 -22.43
C ILE A 116 12.62 0.03 -23.52
N ILE A 117 11.76 0.09 -24.52
CA ILE A 117 11.83 -0.75 -25.73
C ILE A 117 11.73 0.16 -26.96
N ILE A 118 12.20 -0.35 -28.09
CA ILE A 118 12.10 0.33 -29.40
C ILE A 118 11.26 -0.56 -30.31
N ILE A 119 10.20 0.01 -30.88
CA ILE A 119 9.32 -0.66 -31.85
C ILE A 119 9.13 0.33 -33.00
N ASP A 120 9.43 -0.11 -34.23
CA ASP A 120 9.28 0.70 -35.45
C ASP A 120 9.93 2.10 -35.34
N ASP A 121 11.16 2.16 -34.84
CA ASP A 121 11.94 3.39 -34.59
C ASP A 121 11.35 4.36 -33.54
N GLU A 122 10.32 3.94 -32.80
CA GLU A 122 9.72 4.69 -31.70
C GLU A 122 10.13 4.13 -30.34
N PHE A 123 10.34 5.02 -29.37
CA PHE A 123 10.68 4.64 -28.00
C PHE A 123 9.42 4.50 -27.16
N TYR A 124 9.33 3.39 -26.43
CA TYR A 124 8.27 3.14 -25.47
C TYR A 124 8.85 2.95 -24.08
N ILE A 125 8.16 3.47 -23.07
CA ILE A 125 8.57 3.43 -21.67
C ILE A 125 7.57 2.65 -20.85
N ARG A 126 8.05 1.86 -19.89
CA ARG A 126 7.19 1.11 -18.97
C ARG A 126 6.42 2.06 -18.06
N ILE A 127 5.11 1.85 -17.92
CA ILE A 127 4.21 2.69 -17.09
C ILE A 127 4.73 2.81 -15.66
N ASN A 128 5.19 1.73 -15.04
CA ASN A 128 5.80 1.75 -13.71
C ASN A 128 6.99 2.71 -13.60
N LEU A 129 7.84 2.81 -14.63
CA LEU A 129 8.94 3.77 -14.62
C LEU A 129 8.42 5.21 -14.70
N VAL A 130 7.43 5.48 -15.55
CA VAL A 130 6.81 6.82 -15.62
C VAL A 130 6.18 7.19 -14.28
N ARG A 131 5.47 6.26 -13.64
CA ARG A 131 4.92 6.42 -12.28
C ARG A 131 5.98 6.91 -11.30
N TYR A 132 7.16 6.31 -11.31
CA TYR A 132 8.28 6.73 -10.48
C TYR A 132 8.79 8.13 -10.83
N ILE A 133 8.93 8.45 -12.12
CA ILE A 133 9.39 9.78 -12.60
C ILE A 133 8.46 10.88 -12.12
N VAL A 134 7.14 10.68 -12.25
CA VAL A 134 6.13 11.68 -11.89
C VAL A 134 5.69 11.60 -10.44
N SER A 135 6.29 10.70 -9.65
CA SER A 135 5.89 10.38 -8.26
C SER A 135 4.39 10.08 -8.14
N GLY A 136 3.82 9.45 -9.16
CA GLY A 136 2.40 9.24 -9.34
C GLY A 136 1.90 7.87 -8.87
N TYR A 137 0.68 7.54 -9.27
CA TYR A 137 0.06 6.24 -9.06
C TYR A 137 -0.68 5.78 -10.32
N THR A 138 -0.95 4.49 -10.42
CA THR A 138 -1.61 3.90 -11.60
C THR A 138 -2.94 3.29 -11.19
N VAL A 139 -3.99 3.56 -11.96
CA VAL A 139 -5.31 2.93 -11.84
C VAL A 139 -5.56 2.10 -13.09
N GLU A 140 -5.99 0.86 -12.90
CA GLU A 140 -6.12 -0.12 -13.97
C GLU A 140 -7.50 -0.78 -13.91
N ASN A 141 -8.06 -1.04 -15.09
CA ASN A 141 -9.21 -1.91 -15.32
C ASN A 141 -9.05 -2.60 -16.69
N ASP A 142 -9.87 -3.60 -16.99
CA ASP A 142 -9.76 -4.54 -18.13
C ASP A 142 -9.44 -3.93 -19.52
N LYS A 143 -9.63 -2.62 -19.73
CA LYS A 143 -9.35 -1.96 -21.01
C LYS A 143 -8.65 -0.60 -20.89
N LYS A 144 -8.28 -0.18 -19.68
CA LYS A 144 -7.75 1.16 -19.43
C LYS A 144 -6.71 1.13 -18.32
N VAL A 145 -5.57 1.74 -18.59
CA VAL A 145 -4.55 2.09 -17.60
C VAL A 145 -4.42 3.61 -17.54
N THR A 146 -4.51 4.19 -16.35
CA THR A 146 -4.38 5.63 -16.14
C THR A 146 -3.28 5.90 -15.13
N LEU A 147 -2.29 6.67 -15.57
CA LEU A 147 -1.26 7.23 -14.73
C LEU A 147 -1.72 8.59 -14.23
N TYR A 148 -1.68 8.80 -12.93
CA TYR A 148 -1.95 10.10 -12.33
C TYR A 148 -0.65 10.65 -11.76
N THR A 149 -0.27 11.87 -12.16
CA THR A 149 0.88 12.57 -11.58
C THR A 149 0.59 12.93 -10.14
N ARG A 150 1.65 13.10 -9.33
CA ARG A 150 1.49 13.48 -7.91
C ARG A 150 0.61 14.71 -7.72
N ASP A 151 0.75 15.69 -8.59
CA ASP A 151 0.07 16.99 -8.53
C ASP A 151 -1.25 17.04 -9.31
N TYR A 152 -1.74 15.90 -9.80
CA TYR A 152 -3.05 15.84 -10.41
C TYR A 152 -4.13 15.82 -9.32
N GLU A 153 -4.90 16.90 -9.25
CA GLU A 153 -6.06 17.02 -8.38
C GLU A 153 -7.19 16.16 -8.95
N ARG A 154 -7.34 14.94 -8.43
CA ARG A 154 -8.44 14.07 -8.82
C ARG A 154 -9.64 14.35 -7.91
N HIS A 155 -10.66 15.02 -8.46
CA HIS A 155 -11.90 15.31 -7.73
C HIS A 155 -12.90 14.15 -7.73
N ASP A 156 -12.72 13.13 -8.57
CA ASP A 156 -13.63 11.99 -8.74
C ASP A 156 -13.12 10.71 -8.05
N LEU A 157 -12.86 10.79 -6.74
CA LEU A 157 -12.64 9.56 -5.99
C LEU A 157 -13.92 8.71 -6.02
N PRO A 158 -13.85 7.41 -6.38
CA PRO A 158 -15.03 6.56 -6.38
C PRO A 158 -15.59 6.43 -4.97
N GLU A 159 -16.82 6.88 -4.76
CA GLU A 159 -17.56 6.58 -3.55
C GLU A 159 -17.81 5.07 -3.45
N LEU A 160 -17.57 4.53 -2.26
CA LEU A 160 -17.80 3.13 -1.93
C LEU A 160 -19.14 3.02 -1.22
N ASN A 161 -19.96 2.07 -1.65
CA ASN A 161 -21.20 1.72 -0.95
C ASN A 161 -20.91 0.82 0.26
N ILE A 162 -20.08 1.31 1.19
CA ILE A 162 -19.73 0.64 2.45
C ILE A 162 -19.94 1.58 3.62
N LYS A 163 -20.10 1.02 4.81
CA LYS A 163 -20.23 1.79 6.04
C LYS A 163 -18.88 1.91 6.75
N ALA A 164 -18.59 3.07 7.34
CA ALA A 164 -17.46 3.23 8.24
C ALA A 164 -17.92 3.18 9.69
N TYR A 165 -17.17 2.49 10.54
CA TYR A 165 -17.42 2.38 11.97
C TYR A 165 -16.17 2.75 12.77
N LEU A 166 -16.38 3.40 13.91
CA LEU A 166 -15.40 3.55 14.99
C LEU A 166 -15.95 2.77 16.18
N ASN A 167 -15.26 1.71 16.57
CA ASN A 167 -15.77 0.73 17.51
C ASN A 167 -17.14 0.23 17.01
N ASP A 168 -18.19 0.32 17.84
CA ASP A 168 -19.57 -0.04 17.48
C ASP A 168 -20.38 1.13 16.88
N THR A 169 -19.77 2.32 16.80
CA THR A 169 -20.44 3.54 16.36
C THR A 169 -20.24 3.74 14.87
N GLN A 170 -21.32 3.81 14.10
CA GLN A 170 -21.23 4.15 12.68
C GLN A 170 -20.81 5.62 12.52
N ILE A 171 -19.77 5.85 11.72
CA ILE A 171 -19.33 7.17 11.30
C ILE A 171 -20.24 7.62 10.15
N THR A 172 -20.77 8.84 10.24
CA THR A 172 -21.60 9.43 9.19
C THR A 172 -20.76 9.92 8.01
N GLY A 173 -21.36 9.98 6.82
CA GLY A 173 -20.74 10.51 5.61
C GLY A 173 -20.28 9.42 4.64
N SER A 174 -19.86 9.88 3.47
CA SER A 174 -19.41 9.03 2.37
C SER A 174 -18.05 8.40 2.67
N VAL A 175 -17.82 7.21 2.12
CA VAL A 175 -16.52 6.52 2.18
C VAL A 175 -15.97 6.47 0.77
N TYR A 176 -14.75 6.94 0.55
CA TYR A 176 -14.15 6.98 -0.78
C TYR A 176 -13.02 5.98 -0.93
N LYS A 177 -12.91 5.40 -2.12
CA LYS A 177 -11.82 4.48 -2.44
C LYS A 177 -10.49 5.24 -2.46
N ASN A 178 -9.53 4.75 -1.70
CA ASN A 178 -8.16 5.23 -1.84
C ASN A 178 -7.48 4.53 -3.01
N ILE A 179 -7.39 5.27 -4.11
CA ILE A 179 -6.72 4.86 -5.35
C ILE A 179 -5.21 5.14 -5.32
N PHE A 180 -4.71 5.86 -4.31
CA PHE A 180 -3.32 6.29 -4.19
C PHE A 180 -2.45 5.28 -3.42
N GLY A 181 -3.04 4.55 -2.49
CA GLY A 181 -2.33 3.57 -1.65
C GLY A 181 -2.28 2.20 -2.32
N PRO A 182 -1.21 1.40 -2.09
CA PRO A 182 -1.29 -0.02 -2.37
C PRO A 182 -2.45 -0.62 -1.54
N PRO A 183 -3.17 -1.64 -2.05
CA PRO A 183 -4.08 -2.40 -1.21
C PRO A 183 -3.31 -2.91 0.01
N VAL A 184 -3.75 -2.55 1.21
CA VAL A 184 -2.97 -2.76 2.43
C VAL A 184 -3.07 -4.23 2.83
N GLN A 185 -2.26 -5.12 2.26
CA GLN A 185 -2.23 -6.55 2.62
C GLN A 185 -3.49 -7.36 2.26
N GLY A 186 -3.93 -7.30 1.00
CA GLY A 186 -4.92 -8.24 0.44
C GLY A 186 -6.09 -7.55 -0.28
N LEU A 187 -6.94 -8.36 -0.92
CA LEU A 187 -8.09 -7.89 -1.73
C LEU A 187 -9.10 -7.02 -0.93
N ASN A 188 -9.11 -7.14 0.39
CA ASN A 188 -10.13 -6.56 1.26
C ASN A 188 -9.65 -5.38 2.10
N TYR A 189 -8.43 -4.87 1.88
CA TYR A 189 -7.89 -3.76 2.66
C TYR A 189 -7.73 -2.53 1.78
N LEU A 190 -8.85 -1.84 1.58
CA LEU A 190 -8.85 -0.53 1.00
C LEU A 190 -8.36 0.44 2.08
N SER A 191 -7.35 1.25 1.77
CA SER A 191 -6.94 2.36 2.61
C SER A 191 -7.97 3.51 2.51
N SER A 192 -9.26 3.21 2.62
CA SER A 192 -10.37 4.09 2.27
C SER A 192 -10.32 5.42 3.00
N PHE A 193 -10.83 6.44 2.33
CA PHE A 193 -11.01 7.78 2.85
C PHE A 193 -12.35 7.88 3.57
N VAL A 194 -12.31 8.44 4.78
CA VAL A 194 -13.48 8.75 5.60
C VAL A 194 -13.47 10.23 5.94
N ASN A 195 -14.66 10.82 6.14
CA ASN A 195 -14.76 12.23 6.49
C ASN A 195 -14.02 12.50 7.81
N LEU A 196 -13.05 13.40 7.75
CA LEU A 196 -12.11 13.71 8.84
C LEU A 196 -12.86 14.26 10.05
N VAL A 197 -13.74 15.25 9.85
CA VAL A 197 -14.49 15.87 10.95
C VAL A 197 -15.37 14.84 11.63
N ASN A 198 -16.05 13.99 10.87
CA ASN A 198 -16.97 12.98 11.42
C ASN A 198 -16.22 11.91 12.22
N ILE A 199 -15.09 11.40 11.73
CA ILE A 199 -14.33 10.36 12.47
C ILE A 199 -13.72 10.91 13.76
N PHE A 200 -13.20 12.14 13.75
CA PHE A 200 -12.66 12.75 14.97
C PHE A 200 -13.74 13.21 15.94
N SER A 201 -14.91 13.62 15.46
CA SER A 201 -16.07 13.83 16.32
C SER A 201 -16.50 12.53 17.01
N ALA A 202 -16.43 11.39 16.33
CA ALA A 202 -16.72 10.07 16.91
C ALA A 202 -15.68 9.65 17.96
N LEU A 203 -14.45 10.15 17.85
CA LEU A 203 -13.37 10.03 18.86
C LEU A 203 -13.50 11.06 20.01
N GLU A 204 -14.65 11.70 20.16
CA GLU A 204 -14.90 12.76 21.17
C GLU A 204 -13.88 13.91 21.08
N SER A 205 -13.39 14.19 19.88
CA SER A 205 -12.39 15.22 19.62
C SER A 205 -13.01 16.45 18.95
N GLU A 206 -12.57 17.63 19.36
CA GLU A 206 -12.93 18.90 18.74
C GLU A 206 -12.09 19.10 17.47
N THR A 207 -12.75 19.34 16.34
CA THR A 207 -12.09 19.62 15.05
C THR A 207 -12.36 21.06 14.63
N LYS A 208 -11.30 21.84 14.37
CA LYS A 208 -11.37 23.23 13.89
C LYS A 208 -10.70 23.35 12.53
N VAL A 209 -11.45 23.80 11.54
CA VAL A 209 -10.94 24.03 10.18
C VAL A 209 -10.75 25.53 9.97
N ASN A 210 -9.51 25.94 9.67
CA ASN A 210 -9.12 27.33 9.44
C ASN A 210 -8.32 27.43 8.13
N GLY A 211 -9.03 27.60 7.01
CA GLY A 211 -8.42 27.66 5.68
C GLY A 211 -7.66 26.38 5.36
N ASN A 212 -6.34 26.46 5.25
CA ASN A 212 -5.50 25.32 4.94
C ASN A 212 -4.97 24.58 6.17
N THR A 213 -5.59 24.78 7.34
CA THR A 213 -5.18 24.16 8.59
C THR A 213 -6.37 23.48 9.24
N VAL A 214 -6.22 22.23 9.66
CA VAL A 214 -7.18 21.49 10.48
C VAL A 214 -6.52 21.19 11.83
N GLU A 215 -7.08 21.71 12.91
CA GLU A 215 -6.64 21.43 14.28
C GLU A 215 -7.63 20.47 14.93
N ILE A 216 -7.11 19.42 15.56
CA ILE A 216 -7.90 18.39 16.24
C ILE A 216 -7.41 18.28 17.67
N ILE A 217 -8.30 18.36 18.64
CA ILE A 217 -7.99 18.29 20.07
C ILE A 217 -8.93 17.28 20.72
N GLY A 218 -8.39 16.22 21.31
CA GLY A 218 -9.20 15.21 21.98
C GLY A 218 -8.46 14.48 23.09
N PRO A 219 -9.19 13.87 24.04
CA PRO A 219 -8.60 13.20 25.20
C PRO A 219 -7.72 12.01 24.81
N ASN A 220 -8.07 11.29 23.73
CA ASN A 220 -7.40 10.06 23.31
C ASN A 220 -6.33 10.27 22.24
N ILE A 221 -6.27 11.46 21.63
CA ILE A 221 -5.38 11.76 20.50
C ILE A 221 -4.44 12.95 20.75
N GLY A 222 -4.63 13.67 21.86
CA GLY A 222 -3.91 14.90 22.15
C GLY A 222 -4.29 16.05 21.22
N LYS A 223 -3.29 16.84 20.82
CA LYS A 223 -3.46 17.96 19.88
C LYS A 223 -2.70 17.68 18.58
N ILE A 224 -3.46 17.52 17.51
CA ILE A 224 -2.95 17.30 16.16
C ILE A 224 -3.22 18.55 15.34
N LYS A 225 -2.23 19.01 14.59
CA LYS A 225 -2.39 20.07 13.60
C LYS A 225 -2.02 19.54 12.22
N ILE A 226 -2.94 19.62 11.29
CA ILE A 226 -2.76 19.21 9.91
C ILE A 226 -2.71 20.47 9.04
N ILE A 227 -1.58 20.73 8.40
CA ILE A 227 -1.37 21.89 7.53
C ILE A 227 -1.30 21.40 6.08
N TYR A 228 -2.15 21.97 5.23
CA TYR A 228 -2.23 21.73 3.80
C TYR A 228 -1.52 22.87 3.09
N GLU A 229 -0.24 22.72 2.75
CA GLU A 229 0.44 23.79 2.00
C GLU A 229 -0.07 23.85 0.55
N ASN A 230 -0.32 22.67 -0.05
CA ASN A 230 -0.95 22.41 -1.34
C ASN A 230 -1.61 21.01 -1.24
N GLN A 231 -2.53 20.62 -2.14
CA GLN A 231 -3.26 19.31 -2.05
C GLN A 231 -2.35 18.07 -1.90
N THR A 232 -1.07 18.19 -2.22
CA THR A 232 -0.10 17.09 -2.20
C THR A 232 0.87 17.10 -1.02
N ASN A 233 0.87 18.13 -0.17
CA ASN A 233 1.78 18.26 0.96
C ASN A 233 0.98 18.46 2.24
N ILE A 234 0.97 17.42 3.07
CA ILE A 234 0.31 17.40 4.37
C ILE A 234 1.41 17.37 5.43
N ILE A 235 1.51 18.44 6.22
CA ILE A 235 2.37 18.47 7.40
C ILE A 235 1.47 18.14 8.59
N ILE A 236 1.73 17.01 9.23
CA ILE A 236 1.07 16.63 10.48
C ILE A 236 2.04 17.00 11.60
N ASP A 237 1.73 18.09 12.29
CA ASP A 237 2.50 18.60 13.41
C ASP A 237 1.80 18.15 14.70
N TYR A 238 2.49 17.31 15.47
CA TYR A 238 2.05 16.92 16.79
C TYR A 238 2.51 17.99 17.77
N ILE A 239 1.55 18.73 18.31
CA ILE A 239 1.86 19.84 19.22
C ILE A 239 2.04 19.32 20.66
N SER A 240 1.91 18.01 20.91
CA SER A 240 2.24 17.42 22.20
C SER A 240 3.74 17.25 22.36
N GLU A 241 4.30 17.78 23.46
CA GLU A 241 5.74 17.75 23.80
C GLU A 241 6.36 16.33 23.92
N GLU A 242 5.58 15.24 23.82
CA GLU A 242 6.02 13.88 24.13
C GLU A 242 6.01 12.87 22.96
N LEU A 243 5.54 13.23 21.75
CA LEU A 243 5.58 12.31 20.60
C LEU A 243 6.11 13.01 19.34
N GLU A 244 7.42 12.91 19.12
CA GLU A 244 7.99 12.98 17.77
C GLU A 244 7.65 11.67 17.04
N LEU A 245 6.40 11.56 16.56
CA LEU A 245 6.18 10.66 15.44
C LEU A 245 6.93 11.28 14.27
N ASN A 246 7.92 10.53 13.76
CA ASN A 246 8.65 10.84 12.55
C ASN A 246 8.10 9.94 11.44
N PRO A 247 6.82 10.11 11.05
CA PRO A 247 6.17 9.08 10.31
C PRO A 247 6.67 9.07 8.87
N PRO A 248 6.81 7.89 8.25
CA PRO A 248 7.05 7.76 6.82
C PRO A 248 5.77 8.06 6.03
N PHE A 249 4.99 9.08 6.41
CA PHE A 249 3.70 9.34 5.77
C PHE A 249 3.93 9.90 4.38
N THR A 250 3.48 9.12 3.40
CA THR A 250 3.45 9.52 2.01
C THR A 250 2.36 10.56 1.79
N ASN A 251 2.54 11.37 0.77
CA ASN A 251 1.51 12.23 0.21
C ASN A 251 0.24 11.40 -0.09
N ASN A 252 -0.94 12.03 -0.06
CA ASN A 252 -2.27 11.42 -0.31
C ASN A 252 -2.94 10.76 0.92
N THR A 253 -2.59 11.21 2.12
CA THR A 253 -3.23 10.75 3.36
C THR A 253 -4.55 11.48 3.66
N VAL A 254 -4.70 12.68 3.11
CA VAL A 254 -5.92 13.49 3.19
C VAL A 254 -6.23 14.03 1.80
N VAL A 255 -7.52 14.12 1.47
CA VAL A 255 -8.06 14.70 0.23
C VAL A 255 -9.20 15.65 0.56
N ILE A 256 -9.50 16.57 -0.36
CA ILE A 256 -10.64 17.49 -0.26
C ILE A 256 -11.64 17.13 -1.35
N ILE A 257 -12.89 16.87 -0.97
CA ILE A 257 -14.00 16.53 -1.88
C ILE A 257 -15.17 17.42 -1.47
N ASP A 258 -15.72 18.19 -2.41
CA ASP A 258 -16.86 19.09 -2.17
C ASP A 258 -16.69 19.99 -0.92
N ASP A 259 -15.51 20.61 -0.79
CA ASP A 259 -15.11 21.46 0.36
C ASP A 259 -15.02 20.75 1.73
N GLU A 260 -15.10 19.41 1.75
CA GLU A 260 -14.92 18.60 2.95
C GLU A 260 -13.57 17.85 2.96
N TYR A 261 -13.04 17.61 4.16
CA TYR A 261 -11.76 16.94 4.36
C TYR A 261 -11.97 15.45 4.62
N TYR A 262 -11.22 14.62 3.92
CA TYR A 262 -11.27 13.18 4.06
C TYR A 262 -9.88 12.63 4.35
N ILE A 263 -9.76 11.74 5.33
CA ILE A 263 -8.50 11.14 5.77
C ILE A 263 -8.53 9.63 5.54
N THR A 264 -7.40 9.03 5.18
CA THR A 264 -7.32 7.57 5.09
C THR A 264 -7.54 6.95 6.46
N ILE A 265 -8.37 5.92 6.55
CA ILE A 265 -8.65 5.23 7.82
C ILE A 265 -7.39 4.58 8.41
N SER A 266 -6.44 4.17 7.56
CA SER A 266 -5.12 3.69 7.96
C SER A 266 -4.34 4.73 8.74
N MET A 267 -4.43 6.01 8.36
CA MET A 267 -3.80 7.10 9.09
C MET A 267 -4.45 7.28 10.45
N VAL A 268 -5.78 7.32 10.51
CA VAL A 268 -6.49 7.44 11.80
C VAL A 268 -6.11 6.30 12.73
N ARG A 269 -6.00 5.07 12.21
CA ARG A 269 -5.46 3.93 12.96
C ARG A 269 -4.11 4.24 13.59
N TYR A 270 -3.14 4.79 12.86
CA TYR A 270 -1.84 5.14 13.41
C TYR A 270 -1.91 6.25 14.46
N LEU A 271 -2.80 7.23 14.26
CA LEU A 271 -2.98 8.36 15.19
C LEU A 271 -3.50 7.90 16.57
N ILE A 272 -4.33 6.86 16.61
CA ILE A 272 -5.00 6.40 17.83
C ILE A 272 -4.41 5.09 18.40
N ASP A 273 -3.30 4.62 17.83
CA ASP A 273 -2.75 3.28 18.08
C ASP A 273 -3.81 2.16 17.94
N GLY A 274 -4.69 2.33 16.96
CA GLY A 274 -5.88 1.51 16.80
C GLY A 274 -5.66 0.28 15.94
N ALA A 275 -6.78 -0.37 15.67
CA ALA A 275 -6.88 -1.58 14.88
C ALA A 275 -7.90 -1.40 13.74
N LEU A 276 -7.72 -2.10 12.62
CA LEU A 276 -8.58 -1.93 11.43
C LEU A 276 -9.09 -3.28 10.94
N ALA A 277 -10.40 -3.44 10.86
CA ALA A 277 -11.06 -4.55 10.18
C ALA A 277 -11.85 -4.06 8.98
N GLN A 278 -11.91 -4.85 7.92
CA GLN A 278 -12.68 -4.53 6.72
C GLN A 278 -13.26 -5.78 6.09
N ASP A 279 -14.50 -5.67 5.62
CA ASP A 279 -15.19 -6.63 4.77
C ASP A 279 -15.80 -5.91 3.54
N GLU A 280 -16.64 -6.61 2.77
CA GLU A 280 -17.25 -6.08 1.54
C GLU A 280 -18.29 -4.96 1.81
N GLU A 281 -18.85 -4.91 3.02
CA GLU A 281 -19.95 -4.00 3.37
C GLU A 281 -19.53 -2.89 4.34
N LYS A 282 -18.43 -3.07 5.08
CA LYS A 282 -17.96 -2.09 6.05
C LYS A 282 -16.46 -2.09 6.29
N VAL A 283 -16.00 -0.95 6.80
CA VAL A 283 -14.69 -0.78 7.42
C VAL A 283 -14.89 -0.35 8.88
N THR A 284 -14.17 -0.97 9.81
CA THR A 284 -14.26 -0.68 11.25
C THR A 284 -12.89 -0.38 11.80
N LEU A 285 -12.76 0.80 12.42
CA LEU A 285 -11.60 1.20 13.20
C LEU A 285 -11.88 0.94 14.68
N TYR A 286 -10.99 0.26 15.37
CA TYR A 286 -11.08 0.04 16.80
C TYR A 286 -10.03 0.88 17.53
N THR A 287 -10.44 1.60 18.57
CA THR A 287 -9.50 2.29 19.45
C THR A 287 -8.71 1.28 20.26
N SER A 288 -7.51 1.66 20.71
CA SER A 288 -6.63 0.76 21.48
C SER A 288 -7.24 0.28 22.80
N ASP A 289 -8.14 1.06 23.38
CA ASP A 289 -8.87 0.81 24.63
C ASP A 289 -10.20 0.07 24.44
N TYR A 290 -10.62 -0.19 23.20
CA TYR A 290 -11.86 -0.89 22.92
C TYR A 290 -11.70 -2.41 23.01
N GLU A 291 -12.56 -3.06 23.82
CA GLU A 291 -12.51 -4.51 24.01
C GLU A 291 -13.34 -5.26 22.96
N ARG A 292 -12.65 -5.97 22.06
CA ARG A 292 -13.24 -6.89 21.07
C ARG A 292 -13.62 -8.22 21.70
N LEU A 293 -14.90 -8.37 22.07
CA LEU A 293 -15.38 -9.61 22.70
C LEU A 293 -15.39 -10.83 21.77
N ASP A 294 -15.39 -10.60 20.46
CA ASP A 294 -15.29 -11.63 19.43
C ASP A 294 -13.85 -12.16 19.22
N ILE A 295 -12.85 -11.52 19.82
CA ILE A 295 -11.47 -12.04 19.83
C ILE A 295 -11.32 -13.03 21.00
N PRO A 296 -10.75 -14.23 20.74
CA PRO A 296 -10.47 -15.23 21.76
C PRO A 296 -9.69 -14.67 22.95
N LEU A 297 -10.07 -15.07 24.17
CA LEU A 297 -9.40 -14.64 25.40
C LEU A 297 -8.21 -15.55 25.75
N THR A 298 -8.38 -16.86 25.52
CA THR A 298 -7.40 -17.90 25.86
C THR A 298 -6.94 -18.67 24.61
N LEU A 299 -5.85 -19.44 24.75
CA LEU A 299 -5.41 -20.37 23.70
C LEU A 299 -6.50 -21.40 23.37
N TYR A 300 -7.21 -21.90 24.38
CA TYR A 300 -8.30 -22.84 24.15
C TYR A 300 -9.45 -22.22 23.35
N ASP A 301 -9.81 -20.96 23.64
CA ASP A 301 -10.79 -20.22 22.85
C ASP A 301 -10.34 -20.06 21.39
N CYS A 302 -9.03 -19.82 21.16
CA CYS A 302 -8.47 -19.79 19.80
C CYS A 302 -8.69 -21.12 19.09
N TYR A 303 -8.45 -22.25 19.78
CA TYR A 303 -8.61 -23.58 19.19
C TYR A 303 -10.06 -23.87 18.82
N LEU A 304 -11.01 -23.51 19.69
CA LEU A 304 -12.44 -23.62 19.40
C LEU A 304 -12.85 -22.75 18.21
N ALA A 305 -12.33 -21.52 18.14
CA ALA A 305 -12.61 -20.61 17.02
C ALA A 305 -12.02 -21.13 15.69
N LEU A 306 -10.79 -21.66 15.71
CA LEU A 306 -10.16 -22.30 14.54
C LEU A 306 -10.93 -23.56 14.13
N ASP A 307 -11.41 -24.35 15.08
CA ASP A 307 -12.21 -25.53 14.79
C ASP A 307 -13.55 -25.19 14.14
N ALA A 308 -14.19 -24.08 14.53
CA ALA A 308 -15.38 -23.60 13.85
C ALA A 308 -15.09 -23.01 12.45
N LEU A 309 -13.92 -22.39 12.28
CA LEU A 309 -13.54 -21.65 11.07
C LEU A 309 -13.05 -22.56 9.93
N LEU A 310 -12.24 -23.58 10.24
CA LEU A 310 -11.55 -24.39 9.25
C LEU A 310 -12.40 -25.55 8.75
N ASN A 311 -12.23 -25.92 7.48
CA ASN A 311 -12.85 -27.13 6.93
C ASN A 311 -12.09 -28.40 7.38
N ASN A 312 -12.74 -29.57 7.26
CA ASN A 312 -12.15 -30.83 7.73
C ASN A 312 -10.83 -31.22 7.02
N GLU A 313 -10.68 -30.86 5.74
CA GLU A 313 -9.45 -31.13 4.98
C GLU A 313 -8.25 -30.39 5.57
N THR A 314 -8.39 -29.06 5.78
CA THR A 314 -7.36 -28.24 6.41
C THR A 314 -7.05 -28.69 7.83
N LYS A 315 -8.06 -29.10 8.61
CA LYS A 315 -7.83 -29.66 9.96
C LYS A 315 -7.03 -30.96 9.91
N ASP A 316 -7.40 -31.86 9.00
CA ASP A 316 -6.72 -33.14 8.84
C ASP A 316 -5.26 -32.96 8.40
N ASP A 317 -5.00 -31.97 7.54
CA ASP A 317 -3.64 -31.62 7.11
C ASP A 317 -2.82 -31.06 8.27
N ILE A 318 -3.33 -30.06 9.00
CA ILE A 318 -2.66 -29.52 10.20
C ILE A 318 -2.40 -30.61 11.23
N LYS A 319 -3.36 -31.52 11.44
CA LYS A 319 -3.23 -32.63 12.40
C LYS A 319 -2.09 -33.59 12.05
N LYS A 320 -1.86 -33.85 10.76
CA LYS A 320 -0.84 -34.78 10.24
C LYS A 320 0.54 -34.13 10.03
N SER A 321 0.60 -32.80 9.91
CA SER A 321 1.85 -32.04 9.77
C SER A 321 2.79 -32.27 10.96
N THR A 322 4.10 -32.20 10.74
CA THR A 322 5.05 -32.04 11.85
C THR A 322 5.06 -30.59 12.32
N VAL A 323 5.54 -30.30 13.53
CA VAL A 323 5.65 -28.93 14.05
C VAL A 323 6.44 -28.02 13.09
N ASN A 324 7.51 -28.53 12.48
CA ASN A 324 8.31 -27.77 11.52
C ASN A 324 7.53 -27.43 10.23
N ASP A 325 6.66 -28.32 9.77
CA ASP A 325 5.86 -28.11 8.56
C ASP A 325 4.76 -27.07 8.77
N LEU A 326 4.41 -26.74 10.03
CA LEU A 326 3.38 -25.75 10.32
C LEU A 326 3.75 -24.33 9.87
N ILE A 327 5.04 -24.07 9.58
CA ILE A 327 5.49 -22.79 9.00
C ILE A 327 4.82 -22.51 7.64
N GLU A 328 4.43 -23.54 6.89
CA GLU A 328 3.75 -23.38 5.60
C GLU A 328 2.40 -22.68 5.74
N TYR A 329 1.78 -22.74 6.93
CA TYR A 329 0.54 -22.02 7.21
C TYR A 329 0.75 -20.55 7.60
N HIS A 330 2.00 -20.10 7.78
CA HIS A 330 2.32 -18.73 8.20
C HIS A 330 1.74 -17.68 7.24
N MET A 331 1.92 -17.88 5.94
CA MET A 331 1.46 -16.94 4.91
C MET A 331 -0.04 -17.06 4.60
N GLY A 332 -0.73 -18.06 5.14
CA GLY A 332 -2.17 -18.22 5.00
C GLY A 332 -2.88 -17.94 6.33
N LEU A 333 -3.09 -19.00 7.09
CA LEU A 333 -3.76 -18.98 8.38
C LEU A 333 -3.04 -18.08 9.40
N GLY A 334 -1.71 -18.08 9.43
CA GLY A 334 -0.91 -17.24 10.33
C GLY A 334 -1.17 -15.75 10.10
N MET A 335 -1.11 -15.30 8.85
CA MET A 335 -1.47 -13.93 8.48
C MET A 335 -2.91 -13.58 8.84
N TRP A 336 -3.85 -14.52 8.66
CA TRP A 336 -5.24 -14.32 9.06
C TRP A 336 -5.38 -14.13 10.58
N ILE A 337 -4.80 -15.03 11.39
CA ILE A 337 -4.81 -14.94 12.87
C ILE A 337 -4.17 -13.62 13.32
N ARG A 338 -3.01 -13.30 12.74
CA ARG A 338 -2.28 -12.06 13.01
C ARG A 338 -3.13 -10.83 12.76
N ASN A 339 -3.82 -10.78 11.63
CA ASN A 339 -4.55 -9.60 11.22
C ASN A 339 -5.93 -9.49 11.88
N ASN A 340 -6.55 -10.59 12.30
CA ASN A 340 -7.91 -10.59 12.87
C ASN A 340 -7.93 -10.67 14.41
N TRP A 341 -6.96 -11.32 15.04
CA TRP A 341 -6.93 -11.48 16.50
C TRP A 341 -5.80 -10.68 17.14
N ILE A 342 -4.59 -10.75 16.58
CA ILE A 342 -3.41 -10.21 17.26
C ILE A 342 -3.28 -8.69 17.09
N ARG A 343 -3.30 -8.21 15.84
CA ARG A 343 -3.17 -6.78 15.52
C ARG A 343 -4.41 -5.96 15.87
N GLN A 344 -5.51 -6.61 16.25
CA GLN A 344 -6.79 -5.94 16.46
C GLN A 344 -6.99 -5.41 17.89
N THR A 345 -6.09 -5.76 18.82
CA THR A 345 -6.24 -5.38 20.22
C THR A 345 -4.94 -5.60 21.00
N ASN A 346 -4.71 -4.79 22.03
CA ASN A 346 -3.71 -5.04 23.06
C ASN A 346 -4.28 -5.84 24.26
N HIS A 347 -5.49 -6.38 24.12
CA HIS A 347 -6.20 -7.16 25.13
C HIS A 347 -6.35 -8.64 24.70
N ARG A 348 -7.18 -9.41 25.43
CA ARG A 348 -7.57 -10.79 25.08
C ARG A 348 -6.35 -11.70 24.85
N ILE A 349 -6.36 -12.54 23.82
CA ILE A 349 -5.23 -13.43 23.48
C ILE A 349 -3.92 -12.67 23.30
N THR A 350 -3.94 -11.48 22.72
CA THR A 350 -2.74 -10.66 22.51
C THR A 350 -2.07 -10.34 23.83
N LYS A 351 -2.86 -9.91 24.83
CA LYS A 351 -2.36 -9.65 26.18
C LYS A 351 -1.76 -10.90 26.82
N LEU A 352 -2.44 -12.05 26.72
CA LEU A 352 -1.92 -13.31 27.26
C LEU A 352 -0.53 -13.64 26.68
N LEU A 353 -0.37 -13.50 25.36
CA LEU A 353 0.91 -13.78 24.69
C LEU A 353 1.98 -12.74 25.04
N PHE A 354 1.62 -11.46 25.15
CA PHE A 354 2.50 -10.40 25.63
C PHE A 354 2.96 -10.64 27.08
N ASP A 355 2.07 -11.01 27.98
CA ASP A 355 2.42 -11.28 29.38
C ASP A 355 3.38 -12.49 29.50
N ASN A 356 3.37 -13.39 28.50
CA ASN A 356 4.29 -14.54 28.38
C ASN A 356 5.54 -14.27 27.53
N GLY A 357 5.87 -13.00 27.25
CA GLY A 357 7.13 -12.61 26.62
C GLY A 357 7.14 -12.68 25.09
N LEU A 358 6.05 -13.09 24.44
CA LEU A 358 5.93 -12.99 22.98
C LEU A 358 5.65 -11.54 22.60
N ARG A 359 6.36 -11.03 21.61
CA ARG A 359 6.26 -9.62 21.18
C ARG A 359 5.95 -9.48 19.69
N HIS A 360 6.41 -10.43 18.88
CA HIS A 360 6.25 -10.37 17.45
C HIS A 360 4.91 -11.03 17.01
N PRO A 361 4.05 -10.34 16.24
CA PRO A 361 2.76 -10.89 15.85
C PRO A 361 2.83 -12.18 15.03
N ASP A 362 3.90 -12.35 14.24
CA ASP A 362 4.10 -13.58 13.46
C ASP A 362 4.35 -14.78 14.39
N ASP A 363 5.18 -14.59 15.41
CA ASP A 363 5.47 -15.60 16.44
C ASP A 363 4.22 -16.00 17.21
N MET A 364 3.41 -15.00 17.59
CA MET A 364 2.14 -15.19 18.27
C MET A 364 1.18 -16.04 17.42
N SER A 365 1.06 -15.72 16.12
CA SER A 365 0.20 -16.48 15.22
C SER A 365 0.70 -17.90 15.01
N GLN A 366 2.02 -18.10 14.90
CA GLN A 366 2.63 -19.41 14.77
C GLN A 366 2.42 -20.27 16.02
N LEU A 367 2.58 -19.70 17.22
CA LEU A 367 2.32 -20.41 18.47
C LEU A 367 0.87 -20.90 18.55
N ILE A 368 -0.10 -20.07 18.15
CA ILE A 368 -1.51 -20.48 18.12
C ILE A 368 -1.73 -21.66 17.17
N ILE A 369 -1.08 -21.67 16.00
CA ILE A 369 -1.18 -22.78 15.03
C ILE A 369 -0.54 -24.06 15.59
N ILE A 370 0.63 -23.96 16.22
CA ILE A 370 1.30 -25.09 16.89
C ILE A 370 0.40 -25.65 18.00
N GLY A 371 -0.16 -24.77 18.83
CA GLY A 371 -1.11 -25.14 19.87
C GLY A 371 -2.35 -25.85 19.32
N TYR A 372 -2.88 -25.37 18.19
CA TYR A 372 -4.03 -25.99 17.53
C TYR A 372 -3.71 -27.39 16.96
N HIS A 373 -2.50 -27.59 16.43
CA HIS A 373 -2.01 -28.91 16.03
C HIS A 373 -2.02 -29.91 17.20
N TYR A 374 -1.53 -29.50 18.37
CA TYR A 374 -1.56 -30.36 19.56
C TYR A 374 -2.99 -30.62 20.05
N TYR A 375 -3.85 -29.60 20.04
CA TYR A 375 -5.28 -29.73 20.36
C TYR A 375 -5.98 -30.78 19.47
N LEU A 376 -5.76 -30.75 18.14
CA LEU A 376 -6.32 -31.73 17.20
C LEU A 376 -5.82 -33.16 17.44
N ASN A 377 -4.65 -33.30 18.05
CA ASN A 377 -4.05 -34.57 18.45
C ASN A 377 -4.36 -34.98 19.90
N HIS A 378 -5.23 -34.23 20.59
CA HIS A 378 -5.59 -34.46 21.99
C HIS A 378 -4.38 -34.45 22.94
N ILE A 379 -3.38 -33.64 22.61
CA ILE A 379 -2.20 -33.39 23.44
C ILE A 379 -2.39 -32.05 24.11
N ASP A 380 -2.51 -32.07 25.44
CA ASP A 380 -2.58 -30.83 26.24
C ASP A 380 -1.18 -30.26 26.43
N LYS A 381 -1.02 -28.97 26.14
CA LYS A 381 0.24 -28.23 26.21
C LYS A 381 -0.02 -26.88 26.84
N SER A 382 0.74 -26.58 27.88
CA SER A 382 0.82 -25.24 28.46
C SER A 382 1.44 -24.24 27.49
N ILE A 383 1.20 -22.95 27.71
CA ILE A 383 1.79 -21.89 26.88
C ILE A 383 3.33 -21.91 26.97
N GLU A 384 3.87 -22.22 28.15
CA GLU A 384 5.31 -22.34 28.38
C GLU A 384 5.89 -23.46 27.54
N GLU A 385 5.25 -24.64 27.50
CA GLU A 385 5.69 -25.75 26.65
C GLU A 385 5.64 -25.36 25.17
N LEU A 386 4.57 -24.71 24.71
CA LEU A 386 4.45 -24.27 23.31
C LEU A 386 5.55 -23.28 22.91
N ILE A 387 5.96 -22.38 23.82
CA ILE A 387 7.05 -21.43 23.57
C ILE A 387 8.39 -22.15 23.33
N HIS A 388 8.63 -23.28 23.98
CA HIS A 388 9.88 -24.06 23.82
C HIS A 388 9.92 -24.90 22.54
N GLU A 389 8.77 -25.16 21.90
CA GLU A 389 8.65 -25.96 20.68
C GLU A 389 8.77 -25.13 19.39
N ARG A 390 8.82 -23.80 19.51
CA ARG A 390 8.95 -22.83 18.41
C ARG A 390 10.41 -22.57 18.07
#